data_AF-A0A8D8A7V3-F1
#
_entry.id   AF-A0A8D8A7V3-F1
#
_cell.length_a   1.000
_cell.length_b   1.000
_cell.length_c   1.000
_cell.angle_alpha   90.00
_cell.angle_beta   90.00
_cell.angle_gamma   90.00
#
_symmetry.space_group_name_H-M   'P 1'
#
loop_
_entity.id
_entity.type
_entity.pdbx_description
1 polymer ?
#
loop_
_entity_poly.entity_id
_entity_poly.type
_entity_poly.pdbx_seq_one_letter_code
_entity_poly.pdbx_strand_id
1 'polypeptide(L)'
;MRKEKFCEGYRNGTISKSSALLLLAGSVLLLLLLPPPTLAAVSSSSDLTVKEQRCCKEGHFLTLEHIGCQGGTGNSTYKTPLNCTSHYLIYREVEQEVHVGPTGNLVDGSYEVAWDDYCSATVSDSDGFQQVFVVCFNGDEYGASVTFFLMKGVMMLISVFFLAITLYIYYLIPDLRETQDRVTSIAVASLMLFMLLLGLVQLGSSSFIHGIVCEFIGFPMYFFLISYFAWLNMVMANVWKLTVARRWKIRERTWYILNHIYAHTVALTLTAMVYVYHMLNTTFGVGSCWFNSEREQSFFVYLPLSIMLSINIFLFVWTSYHLHTSGDDISPDRKKALRYK
;
A
#
# COMPACT_ATOMS: atom_id res chain seq x y z
N MET A 1 -19.02 -43.09 -13.13
CA MET A 1 -17.62 -42.83 -13.52
C MET A 1 -17.62 -41.72 -14.56
N ARG A 2 -16.95 -40.62 -14.22
CA ARG A 2 -17.01 -39.31 -14.87
C ARG A 2 -15.60 -39.00 -15.32
N LYS A 3 -15.34 -39.01 -16.63
CA LYS A 3 -14.19 -38.39 -17.31
C LYS A 3 -14.34 -38.69 -18.81
N GLU A 4 -14.98 -37.78 -19.54
CA GLU A 4 -14.78 -37.57 -20.99
C GLU A 4 -15.63 -36.39 -21.46
N LYS A 5 -15.13 -35.68 -22.49
CA LYS A 5 -15.60 -34.41 -23.07
C LYS A 5 -15.02 -33.13 -22.46
N PHE A 6 -13.70 -33.15 -22.26
CA PHE A 6 -12.83 -32.01 -22.53
C PHE A 6 -12.49 -32.06 -24.03
N CYS A 7 -12.48 -30.91 -24.72
CA CYS A 7 -12.13 -30.72 -26.14
C CYS A 7 -13.11 -31.23 -27.20
N GLU A 8 -14.17 -30.46 -27.47
CA GLU A 8 -14.61 -30.17 -28.85
C GLU A 8 -15.59 -28.99 -28.83
N GLY A 9 -15.20 -27.88 -29.47
CA GLY A 9 -15.99 -26.65 -29.47
C GLY A 9 -15.18 -25.37 -29.65
N TYR A 10 -14.00 -25.45 -30.27
CA TYR A 10 -13.27 -24.28 -30.75
C TYR A 10 -13.35 -24.25 -32.28
N ARG A 11 -14.48 -23.76 -32.82
CA ARG A 11 -14.51 -23.21 -34.18
C ARG A 11 -15.74 -22.35 -34.40
N ASN A 12 -15.47 -21.12 -34.84
CA ASN A 12 -16.34 -20.15 -35.49
C ASN A 12 -17.28 -19.30 -34.62
N GLY A 13 -16.71 -18.20 -34.14
CA GLY A 13 -17.42 -16.95 -33.85
C GLY A 13 -16.54 -15.77 -34.23
N THR A 14 -16.62 -15.33 -35.49
CA THR A 14 -15.96 -14.13 -36.01
C THR A 14 -16.59 -12.88 -35.39
N ILE A 15 -15.95 -12.32 -34.36
CA ILE A 15 -16.31 -11.01 -33.81
C ILE A 15 -15.46 -9.93 -34.51
N SER A 16 -16.17 -8.93 -35.03
CA SER A 16 -15.67 -7.82 -35.85
C SER A 16 -14.57 -7.01 -35.16
N LYS A 17 -13.43 -6.85 -35.83
CA LYS A 17 -12.25 -6.09 -35.38
C LYS A 17 -12.46 -4.57 -35.28
N SER A 18 -13.65 -4.06 -35.62
CA SER A 18 -13.92 -2.61 -35.67
C SER A 18 -14.29 -2.00 -34.31
N SER A 19 -14.81 -2.79 -33.36
CA SER A 19 -15.25 -2.27 -32.05
C SER A 19 -14.18 -2.26 -30.96
N ALA A 20 -13.04 -2.96 -31.17
CA ALA A 20 -11.93 -3.00 -30.22
C ALA A 20 -10.93 -1.83 -30.41
N LEU A 21 -10.85 -1.26 -31.62
CA LEU A 21 -9.93 -0.15 -31.91
C LEU A 21 -10.46 1.22 -31.43
N LEU A 22 -11.79 1.40 -31.37
CA LEU A 22 -12.41 2.69 -31.00
C LEU A 22 -12.36 3.01 -29.50
N LEU A 23 -12.13 2.01 -28.64
CA LEU A 23 -11.99 2.21 -27.19
C LEU A 23 -10.55 2.46 -26.73
N LEU A 24 -9.55 2.24 -27.61
CA LEU A 24 -8.13 2.47 -27.32
C LEU A 24 -7.63 3.85 -27.80
N ALA A 25 -8.39 4.54 -28.66
CA ALA A 25 -7.99 5.84 -29.21
C ALA A 25 -8.46 7.05 -28.38
N GLY A 26 -9.36 6.86 -27.41
CA GLY A 26 -9.95 7.96 -26.62
C GLY A 26 -9.13 8.41 -25.42
N SER A 27 -8.11 7.65 -25.01
CA SER A 27 -7.37 7.87 -23.76
C SER A 27 -5.95 8.43 -23.94
N VAL A 28 -5.45 8.56 -25.18
CA VAL A 28 -4.09 9.03 -25.46
C VAL A 28 -4.02 10.54 -25.74
N LEU A 29 -5.14 11.19 -26.05
CA LEU A 29 -5.15 12.59 -26.48
C LEU A 29 -5.16 13.62 -25.33
N LEU A 30 -5.33 13.20 -24.07
CA LEU A 30 -5.44 14.11 -22.92
C LEU A 30 -4.12 14.32 -22.14
N LEU A 31 -3.03 13.64 -22.52
CA LEU A 31 -1.74 13.68 -21.81
C LEU A 31 -0.65 14.52 -22.50
N LEU A 32 -0.95 15.16 -23.64
CA LEU A 32 0.03 15.91 -24.44
C LEU A 32 0.02 17.44 -24.23
N LEU A 33 -0.66 17.95 -23.19
CA LEU A 33 -0.84 19.40 -22.96
C LEU A 33 -0.15 19.99 -21.71
N LEU A 34 0.84 19.31 -21.13
CA LEU A 34 1.62 19.90 -20.03
C LEU A 34 3.04 20.28 -20.51
N PRO A 35 3.47 21.54 -20.33
CA PRO A 35 4.81 21.97 -20.70
C PRO A 35 5.86 21.42 -19.72
N PRO A 36 7.10 21.19 -20.17
CA PRO A 36 8.17 20.68 -19.30
C PRO A 36 8.65 21.77 -18.32
N PRO A 37 9.03 21.42 -17.08
CA PRO A 37 9.62 22.38 -16.15
C PRO A 37 11.04 22.71 -16.58
N THR A 38 11.33 24.01 -16.61
CA THR A 38 12.66 24.57 -16.86
C THR A 38 13.57 24.31 -15.65
N LEU A 39 14.68 23.60 -15.88
CA LEU A 39 15.80 23.48 -14.95
C LEU A 39 16.49 24.84 -14.80
N ALA A 40 16.36 25.45 -13.62
CA ALA A 40 17.20 26.58 -13.22
C ALA A 40 18.45 26.02 -12.51
N ALA A 41 19.61 26.22 -13.13
CA ALA A 41 20.90 26.01 -12.49
C ALA A 41 21.12 27.10 -11.43
N VAL A 42 21.40 26.71 -10.19
CA VAL A 42 21.85 27.63 -9.14
C VAL A 42 23.35 27.43 -8.94
N SER A 43 24.09 28.50 -9.19
CA SER A 43 25.53 28.62 -9.04
C SER A 43 25.96 28.79 -7.59
N SER A 44 27.08 28.15 -7.27
CA SER A 44 28.00 28.38 -6.15
C SER A 44 28.11 29.83 -5.68
N SER A 45 28.15 30.05 -4.36
CA SER A 45 29.22 30.87 -3.73
C SER A 45 29.21 30.83 -2.19
N SER A 46 30.44 30.95 -1.67
CA SER A 46 30.90 31.52 -0.38
C SER A 46 30.85 30.70 0.91
N ASP A 47 32.07 30.36 1.35
CA ASP A 47 32.51 30.10 2.72
C ASP A 47 31.75 30.89 3.79
N LEU A 48 30.98 30.17 4.60
CA LEU A 48 30.88 30.42 6.04
C LEU A 48 31.37 29.17 6.74
N THR A 49 32.45 29.29 7.51
CA THR A 49 32.97 28.22 8.36
C THR A 49 32.02 27.99 9.53
N VAL A 50 30.92 27.28 9.25
CA VAL A 50 29.98 26.79 10.26
C VAL A 50 30.62 25.59 10.93
N LYS A 51 30.74 25.66 12.26
CA LYS A 51 31.52 24.73 13.07
C LYS A 51 30.80 23.40 13.19
N GLU A 52 31.19 22.45 12.34
CA GLU A 52 30.86 21.04 12.44
C GLU A 52 31.06 20.53 13.88
N GLN A 53 30.01 19.98 14.50
CA GLN A 53 30.10 19.42 15.85
C GLN A 53 30.90 18.12 15.81
N ARG A 54 32.08 18.09 16.43
CA ARG A 54 32.93 16.89 16.52
C ARG A 54 32.62 16.10 17.79
N CYS A 55 32.45 14.77 17.68
CA CYS A 55 32.23 13.88 18.81
C CYS A 55 33.45 13.80 19.73
N CYS A 56 34.65 13.86 19.13
CA CYS A 56 35.92 13.69 19.81
C CYS A 56 36.81 14.94 19.66
N LYS A 57 37.67 15.17 20.65
CA LYS A 57 38.74 16.18 20.60
C LYS A 57 39.67 15.92 19.41
N GLU A 58 40.33 16.96 18.92
CA GLU A 58 41.28 16.84 17.81
C GLU A 58 42.37 15.80 18.11
N GLY A 59 42.60 14.88 17.17
CA GLY A 59 43.57 13.77 17.32
C GLY A 59 43.06 12.55 18.11
N HIS A 60 41.78 12.51 18.49
CA HIS A 60 41.13 11.36 19.10
C HIS A 60 40.20 10.67 18.09
N PHE A 61 40.06 9.36 18.18
CA PHE A 61 39.21 8.54 17.32
C PHE A 61 38.07 7.89 18.12
N LEU A 62 37.01 7.52 17.43
CA LEU A 62 35.84 6.84 18.01
C LEU A 62 36.06 5.33 17.98
N THR A 63 35.85 4.68 19.13
CA THR A 63 35.90 3.22 19.28
C THR A 63 34.47 2.67 19.28
N LEU A 64 34.17 1.79 18.32
CA LEU A 64 32.83 1.22 18.09
C LEU A 64 32.35 0.27 19.21
N GLU A 65 33.27 -0.35 19.95
CA GLU A 65 32.94 -1.33 20.99
C GLU A 65 32.17 -0.72 22.18
N HIS A 66 32.43 0.57 22.50
CA HIS A 66 31.82 1.28 23.62
C HIS A 66 31.30 2.68 23.28
N ILE A 67 31.28 3.06 22.00
CA ILE A 67 30.93 4.41 21.49
C ILE A 67 31.58 5.49 22.37
N GLY A 68 32.91 5.42 22.43
CA GLY A 68 33.74 6.29 23.24
C GLY A 68 34.89 6.87 22.44
N CYS A 69 35.36 8.05 22.84
CA CYS A 69 36.51 8.69 22.24
C CYS A 69 37.79 8.22 22.93
N GLN A 70 38.75 7.75 22.13
CA GLN A 70 40.07 7.29 22.58
C GLN A 70 41.16 8.20 22.01
N GLY A 71 42.12 8.60 22.87
CA GLY A 71 43.26 9.42 22.46
C GLY A 71 44.41 8.60 21.90
N GLY A 72 45.04 9.06 20.81
CA GLY A 72 46.19 8.38 20.19
C GLY A 72 47.49 8.42 21.01
N THR A 73 47.61 9.32 21.99
CA THR A 73 48.84 9.54 22.77
C THR A 73 48.68 9.31 24.28
N GLY A 74 47.53 8.83 24.73
CA GLY A 74 47.27 8.51 26.13
C GLY A 74 46.02 7.65 26.30
N ASN A 75 46.01 6.78 27.32
CA ASN A 75 44.96 5.79 27.58
C ASN A 75 43.68 6.41 28.20
N SER A 76 43.30 7.60 27.75
CA SER A 76 42.13 8.35 28.24
C SER A 76 40.94 8.04 27.33
N THR A 77 39.95 7.33 27.87
CA THR A 77 38.66 7.07 27.22
C THR A 77 37.57 7.93 27.87
N TYR A 78 36.76 8.62 27.07
CA TYR A 78 35.59 9.36 27.55
C TYR A 78 34.40 9.15 26.60
N LYS A 79 33.19 9.25 27.14
CA LYS A 79 31.97 9.10 26.35
C LYS A 79 31.77 10.30 25.42
N THR A 80 31.09 10.08 24.30
CA THR A 80 30.67 11.16 23.40
C THR A 80 29.79 12.17 24.15
N PRO A 81 29.74 13.44 23.70
CA PRO A 81 28.91 14.47 24.32
C PRO A 81 27.39 14.24 24.11
N LEU A 82 27.03 13.27 23.29
CA LEU A 82 25.65 12.90 22.97
C LEU A 82 25.08 12.00 24.09
N ASN A 83 23.99 12.44 24.73
CA ASN A 83 23.29 11.67 25.76
C ASN A 83 22.07 10.96 25.15
N CYS A 84 22.27 9.77 24.58
CA CYS A 84 21.27 9.07 23.78
C CYS A 84 21.07 7.63 24.24
N THR A 85 19.89 7.05 23.96
CA THR A 85 19.61 5.62 24.19
C THR A 85 20.27 4.73 23.14
N SER A 86 20.36 5.22 21.91
CA SER A 86 20.95 4.51 20.76
C SER A 86 21.67 5.48 19.82
N HIS A 87 22.67 4.98 19.11
CA HIS A 87 23.46 5.75 18.15
C HIS A 87 23.45 5.07 16.78
N TYR A 88 23.38 5.85 15.72
CA TYR A 88 23.53 5.38 14.34
C TYR A 88 24.79 5.97 13.70
N LEU A 89 25.47 5.19 12.87
CA LEU A 89 26.73 5.56 12.22
C LEU A 89 26.50 5.69 10.72
N ILE A 90 26.65 6.91 10.22
CA ILE A 90 26.58 7.21 8.79
C ILE A 90 28.01 7.31 8.27
N TYR A 91 28.38 6.39 7.38
CA TYR A 91 29.70 6.41 6.73
C TYR A 91 29.65 7.35 5.53
N ARG A 92 30.48 8.40 5.59
CA ARG A 92 30.50 9.45 4.56
C ARG A 92 30.93 8.94 3.17
N GLU A 93 31.67 7.84 3.13
CA GLU A 93 32.08 7.18 1.87
C GLU A 93 30.92 6.48 1.16
N VAL A 94 29.91 6.03 1.92
CA VAL A 94 28.77 5.24 1.41
C VAL A 94 27.57 6.15 1.10
N GLU A 95 27.30 7.12 1.96
CA GLU A 95 26.17 8.04 1.83
C GLU A 95 26.64 9.44 1.42
N GLN A 96 27.00 9.58 0.13
CA GLN A 96 27.54 10.84 -0.42
C GLN A 96 26.53 12.00 -0.47
N GLU A 97 25.24 11.73 -0.25
CA GLU A 97 24.16 12.72 -0.28
C GLU A 97 24.01 13.50 1.05
N VAL A 98 24.59 12.97 2.14
CA VAL A 98 24.51 13.56 3.48
C VAL A 98 25.55 14.66 3.64
N HIS A 99 25.08 15.87 3.92
CA HIS A 99 25.94 17.05 4.06
C HIS A 99 25.51 17.94 5.23
N VAL A 100 26.45 18.74 5.72
CA VAL A 100 26.14 19.72 6.77
C VAL A 100 25.58 20.97 6.10
N GLY A 101 24.34 21.30 6.45
CA GLY A 101 23.64 22.48 5.97
C GLY A 101 24.24 23.79 6.50
N PRO A 102 23.83 24.94 5.94
CA PRO A 102 24.38 26.26 6.26
C PRO A 102 24.11 26.72 7.70
N THR A 103 23.19 26.06 8.41
CA THR A 103 22.89 26.29 9.83
C THR A 103 23.66 25.37 10.77
N GLY A 104 24.44 24.41 10.24
CA GLY A 104 25.11 23.38 11.03
C GLY A 104 24.21 22.17 11.32
N ASN A 105 23.07 22.03 10.67
CA ASN A 105 22.24 20.82 10.73
C ASN A 105 22.79 19.75 9.77
N LEU A 106 22.60 18.47 10.08
CA LEU A 106 22.90 17.40 9.12
C LEU A 106 21.70 17.22 8.20
N VAL A 107 21.90 17.35 6.89
CA VAL A 107 20.86 17.26 5.88
C VAL A 107 21.03 15.95 5.12
N ASP A 108 19.98 15.13 5.14
CA ASP A 108 19.84 13.91 4.36
C ASP A 108 18.55 13.98 3.53
N GLY A 109 18.67 14.36 2.25
CA GLY A 109 17.54 14.59 1.36
C GLY A 109 16.59 15.69 1.89
N SER A 110 15.41 15.27 2.37
CA SER A 110 14.39 16.16 2.97
C SER A 110 14.41 16.19 4.50
N TYR A 111 15.25 15.37 5.13
CA TYR A 111 15.36 15.28 6.58
C TYR A 111 16.49 16.16 7.09
N GLU A 112 16.19 16.96 8.11
CA GLU A 112 17.18 17.78 8.80
C GLU A 112 17.32 17.29 10.24
N VAL A 113 18.55 16.93 10.63
CA VAL A 113 18.91 16.59 12.01
C VAL A 113 19.51 17.80 12.68
N ALA A 114 18.98 18.15 13.87
CA ALA A 114 19.43 19.30 14.63
C ALA A 114 20.89 19.16 15.09
N TRP A 115 21.59 20.28 15.23
CA TRP A 115 23.02 20.34 15.58
C TRP A 115 23.39 19.60 16.89
N ASP A 116 22.47 19.54 17.84
CA ASP A 116 22.62 18.86 19.13
C ASP A 116 22.40 17.34 19.06
N ASP A 117 21.76 16.84 18.00
CA ASP A 117 21.41 15.44 17.82
C ASP A 117 22.41 14.68 16.91
N TYR A 118 23.51 15.29 16.50
CA TYR A 118 24.57 14.57 15.79
C TYR A 118 25.97 15.09 16.13
N CYS A 119 26.99 14.30 15.81
CA CYS A 119 28.38 14.75 15.82
C CYS A 119 29.21 13.97 14.80
N SER A 120 30.31 14.54 14.30
CA SER A 120 31.23 13.86 13.41
C SER A 120 32.44 13.28 14.15
N ALA A 121 32.87 12.11 13.73
CA ALA A 121 34.02 11.42 14.30
C ALA A 121 34.84 10.72 13.23
N THR A 122 36.07 10.34 13.60
CA THR A 122 36.89 9.44 12.80
C THR A 122 36.97 8.10 13.52
N VAL A 123 36.53 7.03 12.87
CA VAL A 123 36.63 5.66 13.39
C VAL A 123 37.92 5.06 12.83
N SER A 124 38.63 4.34 13.70
CA SER A 124 39.76 3.50 13.30
C SER A 124 39.26 2.07 13.16
N ASP A 125 39.08 1.60 11.92
CA ASP A 125 38.69 0.22 11.61
C ASP A 125 39.85 -0.52 10.92
N SER A 126 39.72 -1.83 10.68
CA SER A 126 40.77 -2.65 10.05
C SER A 126 41.22 -2.15 8.67
N ASP A 127 40.38 -1.38 7.98
CA ASP A 127 40.63 -0.83 6.64
C ASP A 127 41.19 0.61 6.66
N GLY A 128 41.38 1.22 7.84
CA GLY A 128 41.97 2.55 8.01
C GLY A 128 41.10 3.52 8.82
N PHE A 129 41.41 4.82 8.68
CA PHE A 129 40.67 5.90 9.34
C PHE A 129 39.52 6.38 8.44
N GLN A 130 38.27 6.21 8.88
CA GLN A 130 37.07 6.63 8.14
C GLN A 130 36.32 7.75 8.86
N GLN A 131 35.77 8.71 8.10
CA GLN A 131 34.91 9.76 8.63
C GLN A 131 33.45 9.27 8.72
N VAL A 132 32.87 9.40 9.90
CA VAL A 132 31.49 9.01 10.19
C VAL A 132 30.73 10.13 10.88
N PHE A 133 29.43 10.22 10.62
CA PHE A 133 28.50 10.96 11.48
C PHE A 133 27.85 10.01 12.47
N VAL A 134 27.90 10.37 13.75
CA VAL A 134 27.20 9.70 14.84
C VAL A 134 25.92 10.48 15.11
N VAL A 135 24.78 9.88 14.83
CA VAL A 135 23.47 10.49 15.06
C VAL A 135 22.87 9.92 16.35
N CYS A 136 22.38 10.83 17.20
CA CYS A 136 21.68 10.55 18.44
C CYS A 136 20.25 10.13 18.15
N PHE A 137 19.80 9.03 18.75
CA PHE A 137 18.42 8.59 18.64
C PHE A 137 17.87 8.27 20.03
N ASN A 138 16.93 9.10 20.49
CA ASN A 138 16.25 8.95 21.77
C ASN A 138 15.05 7.99 21.61
N GLY A 139 15.10 6.85 22.30
CA GLY A 139 14.21 5.72 22.07
C GLY A 139 12.75 5.88 22.50
N ASP A 140 12.39 7.00 23.13
CA ASP A 140 11.06 7.21 23.71
C ASP A 140 9.96 7.40 22.64
N GLU A 141 10.31 7.97 21.49
CA GLU A 141 9.39 8.17 20.36
C GLU A 141 9.29 6.92 19.46
N TYR A 142 10.38 6.14 19.37
CA TYR A 142 10.45 4.91 18.58
C TYR A 142 9.83 3.69 19.28
N GLY A 143 9.94 3.59 20.60
CA GLY A 143 9.27 2.54 21.37
C GLY A 143 7.74 2.62 21.22
N ALA A 144 7.19 3.83 21.18
CA ALA A 144 5.77 4.05 20.94
C ALA A 144 5.35 3.67 19.51
N SER A 145 6.13 4.03 18.49
CA SER A 145 5.83 3.72 17.09
C SER A 145 5.95 2.22 16.79
N VAL A 146 6.99 1.53 17.26
CA VAL A 146 7.14 0.07 17.12
C VAL A 146 6.01 -0.67 17.85
N THR A 147 5.70 -0.28 19.08
CA THR A 147 4.57 -0.87 19.83
C THR A 147 3.25 -0.67 19.08
N PHE A 148 3.05 0.48 18.45
CA PHE A 148 1.87 0.77 17.65
C PHE A 148 1.78 -0.08 16.37
N PHE A 149 2.88 -0.27 15.64
CA PHE A 149 2.92 -1.16 14.47
C PHE A 149 2.66 -2.63 14.84
N LEU A 150 3.27 -3.10 15.93
CA LEU A 150 3.04 -4.45 16.45
C LEU A 150 1.57 -4.65 16.86
N MET A 151 0.99 -3.69 17.59
CA MET A 151 -0.43 -3.73 17.97
C MET A 151 -1.33 -3.76 16.73
N LYS A 152 -1.08 -2.91 15.73
CA LYS A 152 -1.85 -2.91 14.48
C LYS A 152 -1.73 -4.25 13.75
N GLY A 153 -0.52 -4.78 13.62
CA GLY A 153 -0.27 -6.07 12.97
C GLY A 153 -1.01 -7.22 13.65
N VAL A 154 -0.97 -7.29 14.99
CA VAL A 154 -1.69 -8.30 15.78
C VAL A 154 -3.21 -8.16 15.60
N MET A 155 -3.76 -6.94 15.66
CA MET A 155 -5.20 -6.71 15.45
C MET A 155 -5.65 -7.07 14.03
N MET A 156 -4.79 -6.87 13.03
CA MET A 156 -5.05 -7.32 11.66
C MET A 156 -5.07 -8.85 11.56
N LEU A 157 -4.13 -9.56 12.20
CA LEU A 157 -4.14 -11.03 12.22
C LEU A 157 -5.38 -11.61 12.92
N ILE A 158 -5.81 -11.01 14.03
CA ILE A 158 -7.06 -11.38 14.69
C ILE A 158 -8.24 -11.21 13.73
N SER A 159 -8.28 -10.10 12.99
CA SER A 159 -9.31 -9.85 11.97
C SER A 159 -9.26 -10.88 10.83
N VAL A 160 -8.07 -11.25 10.36
CA VAL A 160 -7.86 -12.30 9.35
C VAL A 160 -8.41 -13.64 9.83
N PHE A 161 -8.18 -14.00 11.10
CA PHE A 161 -8.71 -15.22 11.70
C PHE A 161 -10.26 -15.25 11.68
N PHE A 162 -10.92 -14.15 12.07
CA PHE A 162 -12.37 -14.06 12.00
C PHE A 162 -12.91 -14.07 10.56
N LEU A 163 -12.21 -13.45 9.61
CA LEU A 163 -12.56 -13.53 8.19
C LEU A 163 -12.41 -14.96 7.65
N ALA A 164 -11.39 -15.70 8.08
CA ALA A 164 -11.20 -17.10 7.72
C ALA A 164 -12.34 -18.00 8.27
N ILE A 165 -12.76 -17.79 9.51
CA ILE A 165 -13.95 -18.45 10.08
C ILE A 165 -15.19 -18.11 9.26
N THR A 166 -15.36 -16.84 8.88
CA THR A 166 -16.49 -16.40 8.05
C THR A 166 -16.52 -17.16 6.73
N LEU A 167 -15.39 -17.24 6.02
CA LEU A 167 -15.28 -18.01 4.77
C LEU A 167 -15.53 -19.50 4.96
N TYR A 168 -15.08 -20.07 6.08
CA TYR A 168 -15.33 -21.47 6.42
C TYR A 168 -16.84 -21.73 6.59
N ILE A 169 -17.57 -20.83 7.24
CA ILE A 169 -19.04 -20.92 7.38
C ILE A 169 -19.72 -20.83 6.00
N TYR A 170 -19.30 -19.89 5.13
CA TYR A 170 -19.80 -19.78 3.76
C TYR A 170 -19.59 -21.07 2.95
N TYR A 171 -18.51 -21.83 3.22
CA TYR A 171 -18.24 -23.10 2.57
C TYR A 171 -19.10 -24.24 3.13
N LEU A 172 -19.30 -24.27 4.45
CA LEU A 172 -19.99 -25.36 5.14
C LEU A 172 -21.49 -25.38 4.85
N ILE A 173 -22.14 -24.21 4.79
CA ILE A 173 -23.59 -24.13 4.65
C ILE A 173 -23.97 -24.14 3.16
N PRO A 174 -24.55 -25.24 2.64
CA PRO A 174 -24.88 -25.37 1.23
C PRO A 174 -26.02 -24.43 0.77
N ASP A 175 -26.80 -23.88 1.72
CA ASP A 175 -27.85 -22.89 1.43
C ASP A 175 -27.30 -21.51 1.05
N LEU A 176 -26.07 -21.15 1.46
CA LEU A 176 -25.39 -19.91 1.03
C LEU A 176 -24.72 -20.04 -0.36
N ARG A 177 -25.29 -20.86 -1.25
CA ARG A 177 -24.77 -21.09 -2.62
C ARG A 177 -25.41 -20.20 -3.67
N GLU A 178 -26.32 -19.33 -3.28
CA GLU A 178 -26.91 -18.35 -4.17
C GLU A 178 -25.81 -17.43 -4.73
N THR A 179 -26.02 -16.93 -5.95
CA THR A 179 -24.97 -16.15 -6.65
C THR A 179 -24.47 -14.96 -5.84
N GLN A 180 -25.34 -14.33 -5.05
CA GLN A 180 -25.01 -13.22 -4.16
C GLN A 180 -23.99 -13.61 -3.08
N ASP A 181 -24.21 -14.74 -2.41
CA ASP A 181 -23.36 -15.18 -1.30
C ASP A 181 -21.98 -15.61 -1.80
N ARG A 182 -21.90 -16.19 -3.01
CA ARG A 182 -20.62 -16.52 -3.64
C ARG A 182 -19.78 -15.30 -4.00
N VAL A 183 -20.42 -14.24 -4.51
CA VAL A 183 -19.74 -12.99 -4.83
C VAL A 183 -19.25 -12.32 -3.55
N THR A 184 -20.08 -12.35 -2.50
CA THR A 184 -19.74 -11.81 -1.18
C THR A 184 -18.57 -12.57 -0.56
N SER A 185 -18.53 -13.90 -0.65
CA SER A 185 -17.41 -14.68 -0.11
C SER A 185 -16.09 -14.42 -0.84
N ILE A 186 -16.10 -14.16 -2.15
CA ILE A 186 -14.89 -13.75 -2.88
C ILE A 186 -14.42 -12.34 -2.47
N ALA A 187 -15.37 -11.43 -2.20
CA ALA A 187 -15.03 -10.11 -1.63
C ALA A 187 -14.33 -10.27 -0.27
N VAL A 188 -14.92 -11.06 0.63
CA VAL A 188 -14.36 -11.35 1.96
C VAL A 188 -12.99 -12.03 1.85
N ALA A 189 -12.79 -12.95 0.90
CA ALA A 189 -11.50 -13.57 0.65
C ALA A 189 -10.44 -12.57 0.16
N SER A 190 -10.82 -11.64 -0.72
CA SER A 190 -9.93 -10.57 -1.17
C SER A 190 -9.51 -9.67 0.01
N LEU A 191 -10.46 -9.29 0.87
CA LEU A 191 -10.17 -8.51 2.07
C LEU A 191 -9.25 -9.26 3.04
N MET A 192 -9.50 -10.55 3.26
CA MET A 192 -8.68 -11.40 4.12
C MET A 192 -7.24 -11.46 3.62
N LEU A 193 -7.02 -11.67 2.32
CA LEU A 193 -5.67 -11.74 1.73
C LEU A 193 -4.96 -10.37 1.79
N PHE A 194 -5.67 -9.27 1.53
CA PHE A 194 -5.13 -7.92 1.71
C PHE A 194 -4.69 -7.68 3.16
N MET A 195 -5.57 -7.96 4.14
CA MET A 195 -5.28 -7.77 5.57
C MET A 195 -4.16 -8.68 6.06
N LEU A 196 -4.07 -9.91 5.53
CA LEU A 196 -2.98 -10.83 5.84
C LEU A 196 -1.64 -10.27 5.37
N LEU A 197 -1.54 -9.87 4.10
CA LEU A 197 -0.31 -9.30 3.55
C LEU A 197 0.09 -7.99 4.26
N LEU A 198 -0.89 -7.12 4.52
CA LEU A 198 -0.66 -5.88 5.26
C LEU A 198 -0.18 -6.14 6.70
N GLY A 199 -0.77 -7.14 7.39
CA GLY A 199 -0.35 -7.56 8.72
C GLY A 199 1.07 -8.14 8.72
N LEU A 200 1.43 -8.92 7.69
CA LEU A 200 2.80 -9.44 7.52
C LEU A 200 3.81 -8.30 7.33
N VAL A 201 3.46 -7.27 6.56
CA VAL A 201 4.31 -6.07 6.39
C VAL A 201 4.48 -5.32 7.71
N GLN A 202 3.42 -5.18 8.51
CA GLN A 202 3.47 -4.45 9.80
C GLN A 202 4.23 -5.18 10.91
N LEU A 203 4.24 -6.52 10.88
CA LEU A 203 4.96 -7.35 11.83
C LEU A 203 6.38 -7.71 11.38
N GLY A 204 6.64 -7.63 10.07
CA GLY A 204 7.95 -7.88 9.50
C GLY A 204 8.94 -6.80 9.89
N SER A 205 10.18 -7.20 10.19
CA SER A 205 11.24 -6.21 10.35
C SER A 205 11.61 -5.61 8.99
N SER A 206 12.00 -4.32 9.01
CA SER A 206 12.50 -3.61 7.83
C SER A 206 13.69 -4.33 7.18
N SER A 207 14.45 -5.12 7.94
CA SER A 207 15.57 -5.91 7.44
C SER A 207 15.15 -7.10 6.56
N PHE A 208 14.00 -7.71 6.81
CA PHE A 208 13.49 -8.85 6.02
C PHE A 208 12.61 -8.41 4.85
N ILE A 209 11.85 -7.33 5.02
CA ILE A 209 10.91 -6.84 4.02
C ILE A 209 11.46 -5.56 3.38
N HIS A 210 12.49 -5.71 2.55
CA HIS A 210 13.10 -4.62 1.80
C HIS A 210 13.29 -4.98 0.32
N GLY A 211 13.43 -3.95 -0.52
CA GLY A 211 13.70 -4.07 -1.94
C GLY A 211 12.71 -4.99 -2.67
N ILE A 212 13.23 -6.03 -3.31
CA ILE A 212 12.47 -6.94 -4.17
C ILE A 212 11.34 -7.66 -3.42
N VAL A 213 11.54 -8.08 -2.15
CA VAL A 213 10.51 -8.78 -1.36
C VAL A 213 9.30 -7.88 -1.13
N CYS A 214 9.58 -6.60 -0.86
CA CYS A 214 8.60 -5.57 -0.61
C CYS A 214 7.75 -5.26 -1.85
N GLU A 215 8.38 -5.23 -3.03
CA GLU A 215 7.70 -5.12 -4.33
C GLU A 215 6.79 -6.32 -4.61
N PHE A 216 7.30 -7.55 -4.38
CA PHE A 216 6.52 -8.78 -4.57
C PHE A 216 5.30 -8.89 -3.63
N ILE A 217 5.32 -8.21 -2.49
CA ILE A 217 4.18 -8.14 -1.56
C ILE A 217 3.24 -6.98 -1.91
N GLY A 218 3.79 -5.83 -2.31
CA GLY A 218 3.04 -4.61 -2.61
C GLY A 218 2.04 -4.77 -3.77
N PHE A 219 2.45 -5.43 -4.86
CA PHE A 219 1.56 -5.66 -6.00
C PHE A 219 0.35 -6.56 -5.66
N PRO A 220 0.52 -7.73 -5.02
CA PRO A 220 -0.60 -8.52 -4.51
C PRO A 220 -1.48 -7.75 -3.53
N MET A 221 -0.88 -6.98 -2.60
CA MET A 221 -1.64 -6.14 -1.68
C MET A 221 -2.58 -5.19 -2.44
N TYR A 222 -2.03 -4.45 -3.40
CA TYR A 222 -2.82 -3.53 -4.23
C TYR A 222 -3.91 -4.27 -5.02
N PHE A 223 -3.58 -5.40 -5.65
CA PHE A 223 -4.54 -6.22 -6.39
C PHE A 223 -5.72 -6.66 -5.51
N PHE A 224 -5.45 -7.18 -4.31
CA PHE A 224 -6.50 -7.65 -3.40
C PHE A 224 -7.34 -6.50 -2.84
N LEU A 225 -6.73 -5.34 -2.58
CA LEU A 225 -7.45 -4.13 -2.18
C LEU A 225 -8.46 -3.73 -3.28
N ILE A 226 -8.00 -3.55 -4.52
CA ILE A 226 -8.87 -3.14 -5.63
C ILE A 226 -9.91 -4.22 -5.93
N SER A 227 -9.52 -5.49 -5.91
CA SER A 227 -10.42 -6.63 -6.08
C SER A 227 -11.57 -6.58 -5.06
N TYR A 228 -11.27 -6.34 -3.77
CA TYR A 228 -12.30 -6.24 -2.74
C TYR A 228 -13.37 -5.19 -3.07
N PHE A 229 -12.99 -3.98 -3.43
CA PHE A 229 -13.95 -2.92 -3.79
C PHE A 229 -14.70 -3.21 -5.09
N ALA A 230 -14.05 -3.82 -6.08
CA ALA A 230 -14.71 -4.25 -7.31
C ALA A 230 -15.75 -5.34 -7.04
N TRP A 231 -15.47 -6.27 -6.13
CA TRP A 231 -16.43 -7.27 -5.68
C TRP A 231 -17.57 -6.67 -4.85
N LEU A 232 -17.32 -5.64 -4.02
CA LEU A 232 -18.39 -4.90 -3.34
C LEU A 232 -19.36 -4.24 -4.32
N ASN A 233 -18.85 -3.65 -5.42
CA ASN A 233 -19.71 -3.15 -6.51
C ASN A 233 -20.62 -4.23 -7.07
N MET A 234 -20.09 -5.43 -7.27
CA MET A 234 -20.86 -6.58 -7.73
C MET A 234 -21.90 -7.05 -6.71
N VAL A 235 -21.59 -7.01 -5.41
CA VAL A 235 -22.57 -7.29 -4.34
C VAL A 235 -23.72 -6.29 -4.42
N MET A 236 -23.46 -4.99 -4.50
CA MET A 236 -24.53 -3.98 -4.62
C MET A 236 -25.31 -4.11 -5.92
N ALA A 237 -24.64 -4.43 -7.04
CA ALA A 237 -25.30 -4.69 -8.31
C ALA A 237 -26.23 -5.92 -8.25
N ASN A 238 -25.84 -6.97 -7.51
CA ASN A 238 -26.69 -8.14 -7.28
C ASN A 238 -27.97 -7.77 -6.53
N VAL A 239 -27.84 -7.03 -5.42
CA VAL A 239 -28.99 -6.58 -4.63
C VAL A 239 -29.90 -5.68 -5.47
N TRP A 240 -29.31 -4.73 -6.21
CA TRP A 240 -30.06 -3.86 -7.11
C TRP A 240 -30.81 -4.63 -8.21
N LYS A 241 -30.17 -5.64 -8.81
CA LYS A 241 -30.81 -6.50 -9.81
C LYS A 241 -32.01 -7.25 -9.24
N LEU A 242 -31.88 -7.82 -8.04
CA LEU A 242 -32.94 -8.58 -7.39
C LEU A 242 -34.14 -7.71 -6.99
N THR A 243 -33.89 -6.45 -6.65
CA THR A 243 -34.89 -5.51 -6.12
C THR A 243 -35.51 -4.63 -7.19
N VAL A 244 -34.70 -3.89 -7.94
CA VAL A 244 -35.13 -2.86 -8.90
C VAL A 244 -35.31 -3.47 -10.30
N ALA A 245 -34.33 -4.23 -10.77
CA ALA A 245 -34.30 -4.75 -12.13
C ALA A 245 -34.91 -6.16 -12.26
N ARG A 246 -35.92 -6.50 -11.44
CA ARG A 246 -36.52 -7.85 -11.41
C ARG A 246 -37.08 -8.31 -12.76
N ARG A 247 -37.42 -7.37 -13.65
CA ARG A 247 -37.90 -7.65 -15.03
C ARG A 247 -36.79 -8.12 -15.97
N TRP A 248 -35.52 -7.90 -15.64
CA TRP A 248 -34.39 -8.36 -16.44
C TRP A 248 -34.13 -9.85 -16.23
N LYS A 249 -34.66 -10.66 -17.14
CA LYS A 249 -34.47 -12.12 -17.16
C LYS A 249 -33.11 -12.50 -17.75
N ILE A 250 -32.04 -12.14 -17.06
CA ILE A 250 -30.69 -12.63 -17.37
C ILE A 250 -30.50 -13.98 -16.67
N ARG A 251 -30.08 -15.01 -17.43
CA ARG A 251 -29.75 -16.33 -16.87
C ARG A 251 -28.71 -16.17 -15.78
N GLU A 252 -28.96 -16.77 -14.61
CA GLU A 252 -28.11 -16.66 -13.43
C GLU A 252 -26.63 -16.98 -13.71
N ARG A 253 -26.37 -18.06 -14.47
CA ARG A 253 -25.01 -18.44 -14.89
C ARG A 253 -24.31 -17.34 -15.70
N THR A 254 -25.03 -16.67 -16.60
CA THR A 254 -24.47 -15.59 -17.41
C THR A 254 -24.17 -14.37 -16.55
N TRP A 255 -25.09 -14.03 -15.64
CA TRP A 255 -24.89 -12.93 -14.69
C TRP A 255 -23.67 -13.18 -13.78
N TYR A 256 -23.53 -14.40 -13.24
CA TYR A 256 -22.36 -14.77 -12.44
C TYR A 256 -21.04 -14.59 -13.21
N ILE A 257 -20.98 -15.02 -14.48
CA ILE A 257 -19.80 -14.83 -15.33
C ILE A 257 -19.48 -13.34 -15.53
N LEU A 258 -20.51 -12.50 -15.75
CA LEU A 258 -20.31 -11.06 -15.90
C LEU A 258 -19.74 -10.39 -14.63
N ASN A 259 -20.18 -10.82 -13.45
CA ASN A 259 -19.62 -10.34 -12.19
C ASN A 259 -18.12 -10.65 -12.08
N HIS A 260 -17.73 -11.88 -12.42
CA HIS A 260 -16.33 -12.31 -12.44
C HIS A 260 -15.50 -11.51 -13.45
N ILE A 261 -16.00 -11.36 -14.68
CA ILE A 261 -15.31 -10.58 -15.72
C ILE A 261 -15.11 -9.15 -15.23
N TYR A 262 -16.15 -8.49 -14.73
CA TYR A 262 -16.04 -7.11 -14.24
C TYR A 262 -14.99 -6.98 -13.13
N ALA A 263 -15.11 -7.77 -12.06
CA ALA A 263 -14.26 -7.60 -10.87
C ALA A 263 -12.79 -7.89 -11.20
N HIS A 264 -12.51 -8.96 -11.95
CA HIS A 264 -11.15 -9.28 -12.36
C HIS A 264 -10.59 -8.28 -13.38
N THR A 265 -11.38 -7.81 -14.35
CA THR A 265 -10.91 -6.81 -15.31
C THR A 265 -10.55 -5.51 -14.61
N VAL A 266 -11.37 -5.01 -13.68
CA VAL A 266 -11.06 -3.79 -12.92
C VAL A 266 -9.79 -3.95 -12.09
N ALA A 267 -9.68 -5.04 -11.32
CA ALA A 267 -8.51 -5.29 -10.49
C ALA A 267 -7.22 -5.47 -11.30
N LEU A 268 -7.26 -6.26 -12.37
CA LEU A 268 -6.09 -6.51 -13.23
C LEU A 268 -5.68 -5.27 -14.00
N THR A 269 -6.62 -4.50 -14.55
CA THR A 269 -6.29 -3.29 -15.31
C THR A 269 -5.63 -2.24 -14.43
N LEU A 270 -6.19 -1.95 -13.25
CA LEU A 270 -5.60 -0.99 -12.32
C LEU A 270 -4.25 -1.48 -11.78
N THR A 271 -4.09 -2.79 -11.52
CA THR A 271 -2.80 -3.34 -11.07
C THR A 271 -1.75 -3.26 -12.17
N ALA A 272 -2.13 -3.56 -13.42
CA ALA A 272 -1.24 -3.42 -14.57
C ALA A 272 -0.83 -1.96 -14.82
N MET A 273 -1.75 -1.00 -14.63
CA MET A 273 -1.42 0.42 -14.72
C MET A 273 -0.36 0.81 -13.67
N VAL A 274 -0.53 0.38 -12.42
CA VAL A 274 0.47 0.62 -11.36
C VAL A 274 1.79 -0.06 -11.69
N TYR A 275 1.79 -1.28 -12.22
CA TYR A 275 3.00 -2.00 -12.61
C TYR A 275 3.75 -1.29 -13.75
N VAL A 276 3.04 -0.83 -14.79
CA VAL A 276 3.67 -0.06 -15.88
C VAL A 276 4.25 1.25 -15.37
N TYR A 277 3.53 1.94 -14.47
CA TYR A 277 4.03 3.17 -13.86
C TYR A 277 5.26 2.90 -12.96
N HIS A 278 5.25 1.80 -12.20
CA HIS A 278 6.36 1.37 -11.36
C HIS A 278 7.66 1.16 -12.16
N MET A 279 7.55 0.61 -13.38
CA MET A 279 8.70 0.41 -14.27
C MET A 279 9.32 1.73 -14.78
N LEU A 280 8.56 2.83 -14.75
CA LEU A 280 9.03 4.16 -15.14
C LEU A 280 9.51 4.96 -13.93
N ASN A 281 8.79 4.86 -12.81
CA ASN A 281 9.07 5.52 -11.54
C ASN A 281 8.88 4.50 -10.41
N THR A 282 9.95 4.15 -9.71
CA THR A 282 9.92 3.14 -8.63
C THR A 282 8.97 3.57 -7.49
N THR A 283 7.77 3.00 -7.47
CA THR A 283 6.71 3.34 -6.50
C THR A 283 6.74 2.53 -5.20
N PHE A 284 7.16 1.27 -5.28
CA PHE A 284 7.22 0.33 -4.17
C PHE A 284 8.67 0.03 -3.82
N GLY A 285 8.95 -0.30 -2.56
CA GLY A 285 10.28 -0.72 -2.12
C GLY A 285 11.25 0.43 -1.77
N VAL A 286 10.85 1.68 -2.00
CA VAL A 286 11.57 2.88 -1.53
C VAL A 286 10.98 3.29 -0.18
N GLY A 287 11.61 2.88 0.92
CA GLY A 287 11.22 3.22 2.30
C GLY A 287 10.08 2.38 2.91
N SER A 288 9.08 1.94 2.13
CA SER A 288 8.00 1.07 2.61
C SER A 288 7.40 0.16 1.53
N CYS A 289 6.60 -0.84 1.93
CA CYS A 289 5.90 -1.76 1.01
C CYS A 289 4.54 -1.26 0.57
N TRP A 290 4.47 0.06 0.42
CA TRP A 290 3.34 0.80 -0.08
C TRP A 290 3.85 1.97 -0.92
N PHE A 291 2.93 2.65 -1.60
CA PHE A 291 3.26 3.87 -2.35
C PHE A 291 3.92 4.90 -1.42
N ASN A 292 5.12 5.34 -1.78
CA ASN A 292 5.86 6.33 -1.00
C ASN A 292 5.22 7.74 -1.11
N SER A 293 4.67 8.09 -2.28
CA SER A 293 4.13 9.42 -2.55
C SER A 293 2.63 9.52 -2.30
N GLU A 294 2.19 10.50 -1.51
CA GLU A 294 0.77 10.82 -1.30
C GLU A 294 0.03 11.13 -2.61
N ARG A 295 0.74 11.73 -3.57
CA ARG A 295 0.19 12.04 -4.90
C ARG A 295 -0.15 10.75 -5.64
N GLU A 296 0.76 9.78 -5.63
CA GLU A 296 0.55 8.49 -6.29
C GLU A 296 -0.57 7.70 -5.62
N GLN A 297 -0.63 7.71 -4.29
CA GLN A 297 -1.74 7.13 -3.53
C GLN A 297 -3.08 7.77 -3.92
N SER A 298 -3.12 9.09 -4.04
CA SER A 298 -4.34 9.82 -4.42
C SER A 298 -4.86 9.40 -5.80
N PHE A 299 -3.97 9.31 -6.79
CA PHE A 299 -4.37 8.95 -8.15
C PHE A 299 -4.65 7.46 -8.35
N PHE A 300 -3.81 6.57 -7.83
CA PHE A 300 -3.93 5.14 -8.09
C PHE A 300 -4.80 4.39 -7.08
N VAL A 301 -4.91 4.89 -5.85
CA VAL A 301 -5.69 4.24 -4.79
C VAL A 301 -6.99 5.01 -4.55
N TYR A 302 -6.91 6.23 -4.02
CA TYR A 302 -8.10 6.92 -3.51
C TYR A 302 -9.10 7.30 -4.59
N LEU A 303 -8.64 7.71 -5.77
CA LEU A 303 -9.53 8.06 -6.88
C LEU A 303 -10.35 6.85 -7.38
N PRO A 304 -9.75 5.69 -7.77
CA PRO A 304 -10.52 4.51 -8.13
C PRO A 304 -11.46 4.03 -7.03
N LEU A 305 -11.00 4.02 -5.77
CA LEU A 305 -11.82 3.63 -4.63
C LEU A 305 -13.03 4.55 -4.45
N SER A 306 -12.83 5.86 -4.56
CA SER A 306 -13.89 6.87 -4.49
C SER A 306 -14.95 6.64 -5.57
N ILE A 307 -14.54 6.35 -6.81
CA ILE A 307 -15.47 6.04 -7.91
C ILE A 307 -16.29 4.79 -7.60
N MET A 308 -15.65 3.70 -7.16
CA MET A 308 -16.35 2.46 -6.81
C MET A 308 -17.32 2.66 -5.64
N LEU A 309 -16.89 3.35 -4.59
CA LEU A 309 -17.75 3.68 -3.44
C LEU A 309 -18.94 4.55 -3.85
N SER A 310 -18.74 5.52 -4.74
CA SER A 310 -19.82 6.36 -5.26
C SER A 310 -20.87 5.53 -6.00
N ILE A 311 -20.45 4.55 -6.81
CA ILE A 311 -21.35 3.60 -7.48
C ILE A 311 -22.13 2.77 -6.46
N ASN A 312 -21.47 2.26 -5.42
CA ASN A 312 -22.13 1.51 -4.34
C ASN A 312 -23.20 2.33 -3.64
N ILE A 313 -22.89 3.58 -3.27
CA ILE A 313 -23.83 4.50 -2.61
C ILE A 313 -25.02 4.75 -3.52
N PHE A 314 -24.80 5.03 -4.80
CA PHE A 314 -25.88 5.25 -5.77
C PHE A 314 -26.81 4.03 -5.89
N LEU A 315 -26.24 2.83 -6.06
CA LEU A 315 -27.02 1.59 -6.16
C LEU A 315 -27.80 1.32 -4.87
N PHE A 316 -27.17 1.52 -3.72
CA PHE A 316 -27.81 1.35 -2.42
C PHE A 316 -29.01 2.29 -2.25
N VAL A 317 -28.83 3.60 -2.50
CA VAL A 317 -29.90 4.60 -2.39
C VAL A 317 -31.05 4.27 -3.34
N TRP A 318 -30.77 3.87 -4.57
CA TRP A 318 -31.81 3.47 -5.52
C TRP A 318 -32.56 2.24 -5.04
N THR A 319 -31.85 1.19 -4.63
CA THR A 319 -32.46 -0.02 -4.06
C THR A 319 -33.36 0.30 -2.87
N SER A 320 -32.88 1.10 -1.92
CA SER A 320 -33.64 1.50 -0.74
C SER A 320 -34.89 2.29 -1.12
N TYR A 321 -34.77 3.25 -2.03
CA TYR A 321 -35.91 4.03 -2.51
C TYR A 321 -36.97 3.14 -3.18
N HIS A 322 -36.56 2.27 -4.11
CA HIS A 322 -37.46 1.37 -4.80
C HIS A 322 -38.14 0.38 -3.86
N LEU A 323 -37.41 -0.12 -2.85
CA LEU A 323 -37.95 -1.04 -1.86
C LEU A 323 -38.99 -0.34 -0.96
N HIS A 324 -38.73 0.91 -0.57
CA HIS A 324 -39.68 1.71 0.19
C HIS A 324 -40.97 1.94 -0.61
N THR A 325 -40.86 2.46 -1.84
CA THR A 325 -42.04 2.73 -2.68
C THR A 325 -42.81 1.45 -3.01
N SER A 326 -42.12 0.36 -3.35
CA SER A 326 -42.77 -0.93 -3.64
C SER A 326 -43.37 -1.58 -2.40
N GLY A 327 -42.81 -1.32 -1.21
CA GLY A 327 -43.30 -1.81 0.08
C GLY A 327 -44.54 -1.06 0.57
N ASP A 328 -44.69 0.20 0.17
CA ASP A 328 -45.90 1.00 0.38
C ASP A 328 -47.05 0.54 -0.53
N ASP A 329 -46.74 0.05 -1.74
CA ASP A 329 -47.70 -0.53 -2.69
C ASP A 329 -48.15 -1.96 -2.33
N ILE A 330 -47.58 -2.61 -1.31
CA ILE A 330 -48.00 -3.94 -0.85
C ILE A 330 -49.33 -3.82 -0.10
N SER A 331 -50.39 -4.40 -0.69
CA SER A 331 -51.72 -4.52 -0.07
C SER A 331 -51.62 -4.92 1.42
N PRO A 332 -52.39 -4.26 2.31
CA PRO A 332 -52.34 -4.51 3.76
C PRO A 332 -52.57 -5.98 4.11
N ASP A 333 -53.29 -6.75 3.28
CA ASP A 333 -53.51 -8.19 3.47
C ASP A 333 -52.25 -9.02 3.24
N ARG A 334 -51.44 -8.67 2.23
CA ARG A 334 -50.13 -9.31 1.99
C ARG A 334 -49.12 -8.90 3.07
N LYS A 335 -49.23 -7.69 3.62
CA LYS A 335 -48.43 -7.22 4.77
C LYS A 335 -48.78 -7.97 6.07
N LYS A 336 -50.05 -8.37 6.25
CA LYS A 336 -50.48 -9.27 7.34
C LYS A 336 -49.97 -10.69 7.14
N ALA A 337 -50.06 -11.25 5.93
CA ALA A 337 -49.59 -12.62 5.66
C ALA A 337 -48.08 -12.82 5.89
N LEU A 338 -47.27 -11.78 5.66
CA LEU A 338 -45.82 -11.81 5.92
C LEU A 338 -45.46 -11.62 7.40
N ARG A 339 -46.38 -11.15 8.25
CA ARG A 339 -46.14 -11.00 9.70
C ARG A 339 -46.32 -12.29 10.49
N TYR A 340 -46.92 -13.31 9.89
CA TYR A 340 -47.24 -14.60 10.53
C TYR A 340 -46.49 -15.80 9.94
N LYS A 341 -45.44 -15.53 9.15
CA LYS A 341 -44.42 -16.50 8.75
C LYS A 341 -43.12 -16.09 9.42
#